data_AF-A0A925H7G7-F1
#
_entry.id   AF-A0A925H7G7-F1
#
_cell.length_a   1.000
_cell.length_b   1.000
_cell.length_c   1.000
_cell.angle_alpha   90.00
_cell.angle_beta   90.00
_cell.angle_gamma   90.00
#
_symmetry.space_group_name_H-M   'P 1'
#
loop_
_entity.id
_entity.type
_entity.pdbx_description
1 polymer ?
#
loop_
_entity_poly.entity_id
_entity_poly.type
_entity_poly.pdbx_seq_one_letter_code
_entity_poly.pdbx_strand_id
1 'polypeptide(L)'
;MAYVNKQHYAKPYMWLVIGLGLVACTYTVGGLRVGELGLRFALISVLTLCFGSRVVVQIPRVKGQISVSDTFILVALLLCGGEAAILLAAADAICSSRRISKSKLTIAFNAAVYICSTFLTVWALRLTVGDIKMLADSSEPSRYIIAVCVMALVQYASNSGLVAIGVALKAGKPIWQMWRQNFLWTSITYFAGASTAAVVAKLMHVFGLYAFLAAVPVIV
;
A
#
# COMPACT_ATOMS: atom_id res chain seq x y z
N MET A 1 32.13 4.66 21.76
CA MET A 1 31.05 4.79 20.76
C MET A 1 29.89 5.52 21.42
N ALA A 2 29.69 6.79 21.07
CA ALA A 2 28.61 7.60 21.65
C ALA A 2 27.25 7.00 21.26
N TYR A 3 26.45 6.61 22.25
CA TYR A 3 25.04 6.30 22.05
C TYR A 3 24.32 7.59 21.65
N VAL A 4 24.33 7.90 20.35
CA VAL A 4 23.50 8.97 19.79
C VAL A 4 22.07 8.67 20.23
N ASN A 5 21.45 9.61 20.94
CA ASN A 5 20.10 9.44 21.48
C ASN A 5 19.08 9.47 20.33
N LYS A 6 18.93 8.34 19.64
CA LYS A 6 18.12 8.16 18.42
C LYS A 6 16.64 8.55 18.62
N GLN A 7 16.18 8.58 19.87
CA GLN A 7 14.83 8.99 20.23
C GLN A 7 14.54 10.46 19.87
N HIS A 8 15.55 11.34 19.92
CA HIS A 8 15.37 12.75 19.54
C HIS A 8 15.01 12.91 18.06
N TYR A 9 15.49 12.02 17.19
CA TYR A 9 15.25 12.07 15.74
C TYR A 9 13.91 11.46 15.32
N ALA A 10 13.18 10.79 16.21
CA ALA A 10 11.93 10.11 15.85
C ALA A 10 10.83 11.11 15.42
N LYS A 11 10.62 12.18 16.17
CA LYS A 11 9.63 13.23 15.83
C LYS A 11 9.96 13.96 14.52
N PRO A 12 11.18 14.50 14.30
CA PRO A 12 11.49 15.19 13.06
C PRO A 12 11.42 14.25 11.85
N TYR A 13 11.83 12.99 12.01
CA TYR A 13 11.64 11.98 10.96
C TYR A 13 10.16 11.78 10.60
N MET A 14 9.28 11.63 11.61
CA MET A 14 7.84 11.50 11.36
C MET A 14 7.28 12.72 10.61
N TRP A 15 7.67 13.94 11.01
CA TRP A 15 7.25 15.17 10.34
C TRP A 15 7.76 15.27 8.90
N LEU A 16 8.99 14.84 8.64
CA LEU A 16 9.55 14.78 7.30
C LEU A 16 8.72 13.84 6.41
N VAL A 17 8.42 12.63 6.88
CA VAL A 17 7.60 11.67 6.13
C VAL A 17 6.19 12.21 5.91
N ILE A 18 5.59 12.88 6.91
CA ILE A 18 4.30 13.56 6.77
C ILE A 18 4.37 14.65 5.69
N GLY A 19 5.41 15.48 5.68
CA GLY A 19 5.63 16.50 4.66
C GLY A 19 5.73 15.91 3.26
N LEU A 20 6.54 14.86 3.08
CA LEU A 20 6.64 14.15 1.80
C LEU A 20 5.31 13.54 1.37
N GLY A 21 4.56 12.94 2.30
CA GLY A 21 3.24 12.38 2.03
C GLY A 21 2.23 13.43 1.62
N LEU A 22 2.26 14.62 2.23
CA LEU A 22 1.42 15.75 1.83
C LEU A 22 1.77 16.23 0.43
N VAL A 23 3.06 16.40 0.11
CA VAL A 23 3.50 16.78 -1.24
C VAL A 23 3.04 15.75 -2.27
N ALA A 24 3.28 14.47 -2.03
CA ALA A 24 2.83 13.39 -2.92
C ALA A 24 1.31 13.38 -3.08
N CYS A 25 0.54 13.55 -2.00
CA CYS A 25 -0.92 13.62 -2.04
C CYS A 25 -1.41 14.83 -2.86
N THR A 26 -0.84 16.01 -2.64
CA THR A 26 -1.20 17.22 -3.41
C THR A 26 -0.89 17.07 -4.89
N TYR A 27 0.25 16.48 -5.23
CA TYR A 27 0.61 16.15 -6.61
C TYR A 27 -0.40 15.19 -7.23
N THR A 28 -0.77 14.13 -6.49
CA THR A 28 -1.75 13.15 -6.94
C THR A 28 -3.13 13.75 -7.19
N VAL A 29 -3.61 14.64 -6.31
CA VAL A 29 -4.90 15.33 -6.49
C VAL A 29 -4.88 16.19 -7.76
N GLY A 30 -3.78 16.87 -8.04
CA GLY A 30 -3.63 17.67 -9.27
C GLY A 30 -3.66 16.84 -10.57
N GLY A 31 -3.22 15.58 -10.51
CA GLY A 31 -3.26 14.64 -11.64
C GLY A 31 -4.56 13.82 -11.75
N LEU A 32 -5.47 13.93 -10.77
CA LEU A 32 -6.64 13.09 -10.69
C LEU A 32 -7.71 13.51 -11.71
N ARG A 33 -8.00 12.61 -12.65
CA ARG A 33 -9.12 12.78 -13.58
C ARG A 33 -10.40 12.24 -12.96
N VAL A 34 -11.12 13.10 -12.23
CA VAL A 34 -12.36 12.73 -11.53
C VAL A 34 -13.40 12.10 -12.46
N GLY A 35 -13.46 12.52 -13.73
CA GLY A 35 -14.35 11.94 -14.74
C GLY A 35 -14.08 10.46 -15.06
N GLU A 36 -12.90 9.93 -14.73
CA GLU A 36 -12.55 8.52 -14.90
C GLU A 36 -12.84 7.67 -13.64
N LEU A 37 -13.21 8.31 -12.51
CA LEU A 37 -13.63 7.62 -11.28
C LEU A 37 -15.07 7.12 -11.42
N GLY A 38 -15.22 5.96 -12.07
CA GLY A 38 -16.51 5.30 -12.24
C GLY A 38 -16.93 4.43 -11.05
N LEU A 39 -18.07 3.74 -11.22
CA LEU A 39 -18.64 2.78 -10.27
C LEU A 39 -17.61 1.74 -9.76
N ARG A 40 -16.68 1.33 -10.63
CA ARG A 40 -15.59 0.38 -10.29
C ARG A 40 -14.75 0.86 -9.11
N PHE A 41 -14.29 2.11 -9.15
CA PHE A 41 -13.49 2.69 -8.08
C PHE A 41 -14.30 2.87 -6.79
N ALA A 42 -15.56 3.29 -6.90
CA ALA A 42 -16.45 3.43 -5.75
C ALA A 42 -16.66 2.09 -5.04
N LEU A 43 -16.91 1.02 -5.79
CA LEU A 43 -17.12 -0.31 -5.23
C LEU A 43 -15.84 -0.86 -4.58
N ILE A 44 -14.69 -0.76 -5.23
CA ILE A 44 -13.40 -1.13 -4.63
C ILE A 44 -13.16 -0.33 -3.35
N SER A 45 -13.40 0.99 -3.37
CA SER A 45 -13.22 1.85 -2.20
C SER A 45 -14.11 1.45 -1.03
N VAL A 46 -15.39 1.17 -1.29
CA VAL A 46 -16.32 0.68 -0.27
C VAL A 46 -15.83 -0.64 0.30
N LEU A 47 -15.43 -1.60 -0.53
CA LEU A 47 -14.94 -2.89 -0.04
C LEU A 47 -13.67 -2.76 0.79
N THR A 48 -12.72 -1.93 0.35
CA THR A 48 -11.49 -1.64 1.11
C THR A 48 -11.83 -1.03 2.46
N LEU A 49 -12.67 0.01 2.52
CA LEU A 49 -12.94 0.73 3.78
C LEU A 49 -13.88 -0.03 4.72
N CYS A 50 -14.82 -0.81 4.18
CA CYS A 50 -15.80 -1.57 4.96
C CYS A 50 -15.29 -2.94 5.40
N PHE A 51 -14.55 -3.66 4.54
CA PHE A 51 -14.10 -5.03 4.82
C PHE A 51 -12.58 -5.09 5.01
N GLY A 52 -11.81 -4.53 4.08
CA GLY A 52 -10.33 -4.55 4.14
C GLY A 52 -9.76 -3.90 5.40
N SER A 53 -10.20 -2.69 5.73
CA SER A 53 -9.78 -1.92 6.91
C SER A 53 -10.25 -2.55 8.23
N ARG A 54 -11.27 -3.42 8.16
CA ARG A 54 -11.90 -4.02 9.34
C ARG A 54 -11.36 -5.39 9.69
N VAL A 55 -10.95 -6.15 8.69
CA VAL A 55 -10.49 -7.53 8.80
C VAL A 55 -8.97 -7.53 8.89
N VAL A 56 -8.47 -7.67 10.12
CA VAL A 56 -7.06 -7.88 10.38
C VAL A 56 -6.89 -9.33 10.82
N VAL A 57 -6.61 -10.21 9.86
CA VAL A 57 -6.38 -11.63 10.15
C VAL A 57 -5.04 -11.76 10.87
N GLN A 58 -5.09 -12.02 12.17
CA GLN A 58 -3.91 -12.34 12.96
C GLN A 58 -3.54 -13.80 12.70
N ILE A 59 -2.36 -14.05 12.14
CA ILE A 59 -1.85 -15.42 11.98
C ILE A 59 -1.35 -15.90 13.36
N PRO A 60 -1.93 -16.95 13.97
CA PRO A 60 -1.63 -17.34 15.35
C PRO A 60 -0.17 -17.77 15.61
N ARG A 61 0.58 -18.13 14.57
CA ARG A 61 1.96 -18.67 14.68
C ARG A 61 3.06 -17.72 14.20
N VAL A 62 2.71 -16.60 13.56
CA VAL A 62 3.68 -15.62 13.04
C VAL A 62 3.18 -14.25 13.43
N LYS A 63 4.01 -13.41 14.05
CA LYS A 63 3.66 -12.05 14.51
C LYS A 63 3.43 -11.08 13.32
N GLY A 64 2.65 -11.47 12.33
CA GLY A 64 2.38 -10.70 11.13
C GLY A 64 0.89 -10.67 10.85
N GLN A 65 0.40 -9.47 10.56
CA GLN A 65 -0.95 -9.22 10.08
C GLN A 65 -0.88 -9.14 8.55
N ILE A 66 -1.64 -9.97 7.84
CA ILE A 66 -1.89 -9.75 6.42
C ILE A 66 -2.98 -8.68 6.35
N SER A 67 -2.65 -7.48 5.89
CA SER A 67 -3.65 -6.45 5.66
C SER A 67 -4.38 -6.79 4.36
N VAL A 68 -5.60 -7.32 4.51
CA VAL A 68 -6.56 -7.54 3.41
C VAL A 68 -6.71 -6.28 2.56
N SER A 69 -6.65 -5.11 3.21
CA SER A 69 -6.72 -3.80 2.58
C SER A 69 -5.60 -3.54 1.56
N ASP A 70 -4.37 -4.02 1.83
CA ASP A 70 -3.22 -3.78 0.94
C ASP A 70 -3.47 -4.42 -0.43
N THR A 71 -4.06 -5.62 -0.46
CA THR A 71 -4.47 -6.30 -1.70
C THR A 71 -5.48 -5.47 -2.48
N PHE A 72 -6.50 -4.91 -1.82
CA PHE A 72 -7.49 -4.07 -2.50
C PHE A 72 -6.90 -2.77 -3.04
N ILE A 73 -5.94 -2.17 -2.33
CA ILE A 73 -5.20 -1.00 -2.82
C ILE A 73 -4.42 -1.34 -4.09
N LEU A 74 -3.77 -2.52 -4.15
CA LEU A 74 -3.08 -2.98 -5.35
C LEU A 74 -4.05 -3.31 -6.50
N VAL A 75 -5.23 -3.86 -6.20
CA VAL A 75 -6.30 -4.03 -7.20
C VAL A 75 -6.74 -2.68 -7.75
N ALA A 76 -6.96 -1.68 -6.89
CA ALA A 76 -7.31 -0.32 -7.31
C ALA A 76 -6.21 0.29 -8.19
N LEU A 77 -4.94 0.02 -7.88
CA LEU A 77 -3.80 0.50 -8.67
C LEU A 77 -3.86 -0.05 -10.10
N LEU A 78 -4.10 -1.36 -10.24
CA LEU A 78 -4.15 -2.02 -11.55
C LEU A 78 -5.39 -1.64 -12.36
N LEU A 79 -6.53 -1.41 -11.71
CA LEU A 79 -7.82 -1.25 -12.41
C LEU A 79 -8.33 0.19 -12.50
N CYS A 80 -8.05 1.02 -11.51
CA CYS A 80 -8.51 2.41 -11.43
C CYS A 80 -7.39 3.40 -11.74
N GLY A 81 -6.13 2.94 -11.70
CA GLY A 81 -4.94 3.75 -11.95
C GLY A 81 -4.26 4.20 -10.66
N GLY A 82 -3.07 4.78 -10.83
CA GLY A 82 -2.18 5.12 -9.73
C GLY A 82 -2.74 6.19 -8.79
N GLU A 83 -3.33 7.24 -9.34
CA GLU A 83 -3.86 8.37 -8.55
C GLU A 83 -4.98 7.91 -7.61
N ALA A 84 -5.92 7.13 -8.15
CA ALA A 84 -7.03 6.56 -7.41
C ALA A 84 -6.55 5.65 -6.27
N ALA A 85 -5.54 4.82 -6.54
CA ALA A 85 -4.96 3.92 -5.54
C ALA A 85 -4.22 4.65 -4.41
N ILE A 86 -3.50 5.73 -4.73
CA ILE A 86 -2.81 6.55 -3.71
C ILE A 86 -3.83 7.19 -2.76
N LEU A 87 -4.93 7.74 -3.29
CA LEU A 87 -5.99 8.32 -2.48
C LEU A 87 -6.73 7.28 -1.65
N LEU A 88 -6.97 6.09 -2.21
CA LEU A 88 -7.56 4.98 -1.48
C LEU A 88 -6.64 4.50 -0.34
N ALA A 89 -5.33 4.39 -0.60
CA ALA A 89 -4.34 4.06 0.42
C ALA A 89 -4.30 5.10 1.55
N ALA A 90 -4.41 6.38 1.20
CA ALA A 90 -4.51 7.46 2.19
C ALA A 90 -5.76 7.31 3.07
N ALA A 91 -6.93 7.10 2.46
CA ALA A 91 -8.19 6.95 3.15
C ALA A 91 -8.18 5.73 4.09
N ASP A 92 -7.74 4.58 3.58
CA ASP A 92 -7.64 3.36 4.39
C ASP A 92 -6.65 3.51 5.55
N ALA A 93 -5.46 4.06 5.31
CA ALA A 93 -4.46 4.26 6.36
C ALA A 93 -4.96 5.18 7.48
N ILE A 94 -5.76 6.21 7.15
CA ILE A 94 -6.40 7.08 8.14
C ILE A 94 -7.48 6.30 8.91
N CYS A 95 -8.33 5.53 8.22
CA CYS A 95 -9.40 4.73 8.83
C CYS A 95 -8.84 3.66 9.79
N SER A 96 -7.90 2.84 9.32
CA SER A 96 -7.27 1.77 10.09
C SER A 96 -6.45 2.34 11.26
N SER A 97 -5.66 3.40 11.04
CA SER A 97 -4.84 3.99 12.09
C SER A 97 -5.67 4.68 13.17
N ARG A 98 -6.79 5.33 12.82
CA ARG A 98 -7.71 5.94 13.82
C ARG A 98 -8.37 4.89 14.72
N ARG A 99 -8.59 3.68 14.21
CA ARG A 99 -9.14 2.57 14.98
C ARG A 99 -8.14 2.04 16.00
N ILE A 100 -6.86 1.98 15.64
CA ILE A 100 -5.80 1.35 16.46
C ILE A 100 -5.11 2.35 17.39
N SER A 101 -4.90 3.60 16.96
CA SER A 101 -4.15 4.61 17.71
C SER A 101 -4.96 5.87 17.95
N LYS A 102 -4.79 6.48 19.13
CA LYS A 102 -5.34 7.81 19.45
C LYS A 102 -4.36 8.96 19.16
N SER A 103 -3.10 8.65 18.87
CA SER A 103 -2.08 9.67 18.60
C SER A 103 -2.22 10.23 17.18
N LYS A 104 -2.61 11.51 17.08
CA LYS A 104 -2.73 12.23 15.80
C LYS A 104 -1.45 12.15 14.97
N LEU A 105 -0.29 12.25 15.62
CA LEU A 105 1.02 12.18 14.95
C LEU A 105 1.27 10.77 14.37
N THR A 106 0.94 9.70 15.09
CA THR A 106 1.09 8.33 14.59
C THR A 106 0.11 8.05 13.44
N ILE A 107 -1.13 8.54 13.54
CA ILE A 107 -2.12 8.41 12.45
C ILE A 107 -1.61 9.13 11.19
N ALA A 108 -1.16 10.38 11.32
CA ALA A 108 -0.65 11.16 10.20
C ALA A 108 0.60 10.51 9.58
N PHE A 109 1.52 10.02 10.41
CA PHE A 109 2.71 9.31 9.95
C PHE A 109 2.35 8.03 9.19
N ASN A 110 1.47 7.19 9.73
CA ASN A 110 1.05 5.96 9.04
C ASN A 110 0.39 6.27 7.69
N ALA A 111 -0.50 7.26 7.65
CA ALA A 111 -1.12 7.71 6.41
C ALA A 111 -0.07 8.19 5.39
N ALA A 112 0.90 8.99 5.84
CA ALA A 112 1.97 9.47 4.98
C ALA A 112 2.88 8.34 4.47
N VAL A 113 3.17 7.32 5.29
CA VAL A 113 3.92 6.14 4.85
C VAL A 113 3.18 5.41 3.74
N TYR A 114 1.86 5.20 3.88
CA TYR A 114 1.05 4.57 2.85
C TYR A 114 1.01 5.40 1.56
N ILE A 115 0.81 6.72 1.67
CA ILE A 115 0.84 7.64 0.52
C ILE A 115 2.19 7.57 -0.20
N CYS A 116 3.30 7.76 0.52
CA CYS A 116 4.64 7.76 -0.05
C CYS A 116 4.97 6.40 -0.71
N SER A 117 4.64 5.29 -0.06
CA SER A 117 4.95 3.96 -0.58
C SER A 117 4.15 3.66 -1.84
N THR A 118 2.84 3.91 -1.83
CA THR A 118 1.99 3.70 -3.00
C THR A 118 2.36 4.67 -4.13
N PHE A 119 2.74 5.91 -3.82
CA PHE A 119 3.24 6.87 -4.81
C PHE A 119 4.52 6.36 -5.50
N LEU A 120 5.50 5.89 -4.73
CA LEU A 120 6.73 5.30 -5.26
C LEU A 120 6.43 4.08 -6.13
N THR A 121 5.51 3.22 -5.70
CA THR A 121 5.07 2.05 -6.47
C THR A 121 4.43 2.44 -7.80
N VAL A 122 3.54 3.43 -7.80
CA VAL A 122 2.91 3.96 -9.03
C VAL A 122 3.96 4.49 -10.00
N TRP A 123 4.92 5.28 -9.52
CA TRP A 123 5.98 5.81 -10.38
C TRP A 123 6.95 4.75 -10.87
N ALA A 124 7.32 3.78 -10.03
CA ALA A 124 8.14 2.65 -10.46
C ALA A 124 7.46 1.83 -11.56
N LEU A 125 6.15 1.63 -11.47
CA LEU A 125 5.37 0.99 -12.53
C LEU A 125 5.31 1.86 -13.79
N ARG A 126 5.06 3.16 -13.67
CA ARG A 126 5.07 4.05 -14.83
C ARG A 126 6.39 4.04 -15.58
N LEU A 127 7.51 3.99 -14.85
CA LEU A 127 8.85 3.95 -15.44
C LEU A 127 9.19 2.58 -16.05
N THR A 128 8.67 1.48 -15.51
CA THR A 128 8.98 0.12 -16.03
C THR A 128 8.04 -0.33 -17.14
N VAL A 129 6.76 0.01 -17.05
CA VAL A 129 5.72 -0.49 -17.95
C VAL A 129 4.85 0.58 -18.59
N GLY A 130 5.03 1.87 -18.30
CA GLY A 130 4.27 2.95 -18.92
C GLY A 130 2.86 3.10 -18.33
N ASP A 131 1.82 3.10 -19.17
CA ASP A 131 0.45 3.24 -18.68
C ASP A 131 -0.01 1.97 -17.94
N ILE A 132 -0.24 2.13 -16.63
CA ILE A 132 -0.65 1.07 -15.71
C ILE A 132 -2.02 0.50 -16.12
N LYS A 133 -2.92 1.32 -16.69
CA LYS A 133 -4.27 0.86 -17.04
C LYS A 133 -4.24 -0.10 -18.24
N MET A 134 -3.32 0.12 -19.18
CA MET A 134 -3.14 -0.75 -20.34
C MET A 134 -2.50 -2.10 -19.99
N LEU A 135 -2.02 -2.25 -18.75
CA LEU A 135 -1.31 -3.45 -18.33
C LEU A 135 -2.24 -4.68 -18.27
N ALA A 136 -3.49 -4.48 -17.83
CA ALA A 136 -4.51 -5.53 -17.79
C ALA A 136 -4.94 -5.97 -19.20
N ASP A 137 -4.92 -5.05 -20.15
CA ASP A 137 -5.35 -5.25 -21.54
C ASP A 137 -4.23 -5.85 -22.41
N SER A 138 -2.97 -5.72 -21.96
CA SER A 138 -1.81 -6.17 -22.72
C SER A 138 -1.75 -7.70 -22.83
N SER A 139 -1.55 -8.21 -24.05
CA SER A 139 -1.42 -9.64 -24.34
C SER A 139 -0.05 -10.23 -23.97
N GLU A 140 0.84 -9.43 -23.36
CA GLU A 140 2.23 -9.78 -23.02
C GLU A 140 2.33 -10.27 -21.55
N PRO A 141 2.34 -11.59 -21.29
CA PRO A 141 2.30 -12.11 -19.92
C PRO A 141 3.58 -11.81 -19.13
N SER A 142 4.72 -11.74 -19.83
CA SER A 142 6.03 -11.43 -19.26
C SER A 142 6.05 -10.03 -18.64
N ARG A 143 5.57 -9.02 -19.38
CA ARG A 143 5.49 -7.63 -18.92
C ARG A 143 4.55 -7.49 -17.72
N TYR A 144 3.44 -8.23 -17.72
CA TYR A 144 2.50 -8.26 -16.61
C TYR A 144 3.14 -8.84 -15.34
N ILE A 145 3.83 -9.99 -15.44
CA ILE A 145 4.52 -10.61 -14.30
C ILE A 145 5.61 -9.69 -13.75
N ILE A 146 6.41 -9.07 -14.62
CA ILE A 146 7.45 -8.12 -14.21
C ILE A 146 6.83 -6.96 -13.43
N ALA A 147 5.75 -6.37 -13.94
CA ALA A 147 5.05 -5.30 -13.24
C ALA A 147 4.53 -5.75 -11.87
N VAL A 148 3.93 -6.93 -11.75
CA VAL A 148 3.45 -7.44 -10.45
C VAL A 148 4.60 -7.62 -9.46
N CYS A 149 5.75 -8.12 -9.92
CA CYS A 149 6.96 -8.23 -9.11
C CYS A 149 7.51 -6.86 -8.68
N VAL A 150 7.60 -5.89 -9.59
CA VAL A 150 8.02 -4.52 -9.29
C VAL A 150 7.06 -3.86 -8.31
N MET A 151 5.75 -4.03 -8.52
CA MET A 151 4.70 -3.53 -7.65
C MET A 151 4.87 -4.07 -6.23
N ALA A 152 5.00 -5.39 -6.08
CA ALA A 152 5.18 -6.05 -4.79
C ALA A 152 6.46 -5.57 -4.09
N LEU A 153 7.58 -5.54 -4.83
CA LEU A 153 8.89 -5.21 -4.29
C LEU A 153 8.98 -3.76 -3.82
N VAL A 154 8.54 -2.81 -4.65
CA VAL A 154 8.62 -1.37 -4.34
C VAL A 154 7.66 -1.02 -3.21
N GLN A 155 6.45 -1.59 -3.22
CA GLN A 155 5.49 -1.36 -2.15
C GLN A 155 6.02 -1.91 -0.82
N TYR A 156 6.51 -3.15 -0.82
CA TYR A 156 7.10 -3.77 0.36
C TYR A 156 8.30 -2.99 0.90
N ALA A 157 9.29 -2.70 0.04
CA ALA A 157 10.54 -2.07 0.45
C ALA A 157 10.29 -0.64 0.98
N SER A 158 9.45 0.13 0.30
CA SER A 158 9.12 1.51 0.69
C SER A 158 8.32 1.52 1.99
N ASN A 159 7.24 0.74 2.07
CA ASN A 159 6.37 0.73 3.25
C ASN A 159 7.10 0.22 4.48
N SER A 160 7.66 -1.00 4.40
CA SER A 160 8.36 -1.61 5.53
C SER A 160 9.61 -0.82 5.94
N GLY A 161 10.33 -0.23 4.98
CA GLY A 161 11.50 0.60 5.24
C GLY A 161 11.13 1.87 6.02
N LEU A 162 10.13 2.61 5.57
CA LEU A 162 9.68 3.83 6.24
C LEU A 162 9.14 3.54 7.65
N VAL A 163 8.34 2.48 7.82
CA VAL A 163 7.85 2.07 9.15
C VAL A 163 9.03 1.64 10.04
N ALA A 164 9.94 0.82 9.54
CA ALA A 164 11.07 0.30 10.31
C ALA A 164 11.99 1.41 10.81
N ILE A 165 12.27 2.44 10.00
CA ILE A 165 13.03 3.61 10.43
C ILE A 165 12.30 4.31 11.58
N GLY A 166 11.00 4.60 11.42
CA GLY A 166 10.20 5.27 12.46
C GLY A 166 10.15 4.50 13.78
N VAL A 167 9.97 3.19 13.71
CA VAL A 167 9.96 2.30 14.89
C VAL A 167 11.34 2.20 15.53
N ALA A 168 12.40 2.05 14.73
CA ALA A 168 13.77 1.94 15.22
C ALA A 168 14.24 3.23 15.92
N LEU A 169 13.91 4.40 15.37
CA LEU A 169 14.21 5.70 15.99
C LEU A 169 13.49 5.87 17.33
N LYS A 170 12.20 5.50 17.42
CA LYS A 170 11.45 5.52 18.70
C LYS A 170 12.02 4.54 19.72
N ALA A 171 12.42 3.35 19.29
CA ALA A 171 12.95 2.30 20.15
C ALA A 171 14.45 2.48 20.50
N GLY A 172 15.15 3.43 19.87
CA GLY A 172 16.60 3.59 20.05
C GLY A 172 17.44 2.44 19.47
N LYS A 173 16.86 1.59 18.62
CA LYS A 173 17.50 0.35 18.09
C LYS A 173 18.10 0.57 16.70
N PRO A 174 19.07 -0.27 16.26
CA PRO A 174 19.57 -0.22 14.90
C PRO A 174 18.49 -0.60 13.88
N ILE A 175 18.35 0.24 12.83
CA ILE A 175 17.29 0.13 11.81
C ILE A 175 17.36 -1.22 11.10
N TRP A 176 18.56 -1.62 10.65
CA TRP A 176 18.76 -2.87 9.92
C TRP A 176 18.35 -4.10 10.73
N GLN A 177 18.72 -4.16 12.01
CA GLN A 177 18.34 -5.25 12.89
C GLN A 177 16.81 -5.28 13.09
N MET A 178 16.19 -4.12 13.30
CA MET A 178 14.75 -4.01 13.50
C MET A 178 13.96 -4.45 12.26
N TRP A 179 14.40 -4.00 11.08
CA TRP A 179 13.80 -4.38 9.80
C TRP A 179 13.95 -5.89 9.54
N ARG A 180 15.17 -6.42 9.68
CA ARG A 180 15.44 -7.85 9.42
C ARG A 180 14.62 -8.77 10.32
N GLN A 181 14.45 -8.41 11.59
CA GLN A 181 13.76 -9.26 12.56
C GLN A 181 12.24 -9.21 12.47
N ASN A 182 11.65 -8.06 12.10
CA ASN A 182 10.20 -7.85 12.21
C ASN A 182 9.48 -7.69 10.87
N PHE A 183 10.19 -7.27 9.83
CA PHE A 183 9.58 -6.89 8.56
C PHE A 183 9.90 -7.85 7.40
N LEU A 184 10.97 -8.67 7.47
CA LEU A 184 11.27 -9.63 6.40
C LEU A 184 10.11 -10.57 6.07
N TRP A 185 9.41 -11.07 7.08
CA TRP A 185 8.22 -11.91 6.91
C TRP A 185 7.11 -11.21 6.10
N THR A 186 6.97 -9.89 6.24
CA THR A 186 5.94 -9.14 5.51
C THR A 186 6.18 -9.12 4.00
N SER A 187 7.41 -9.40 3.51
CA SER A 187 7.64 -9.56 2.07
C SER A 187 6.74 -10.62 1.45
N ILE A 188 6.58 -11.77 2.12
CA ILE A 188 5.75 -12.88 1.66
C ILE A 188 4.29 -12.42 1.51
N THR A 189 3.80 -11.62 2.45
CA THR A 189 2.42 -11.13 2.44
C THR A 189 2.20 -10.09 1.34
N TYR A 190 3.19 -9.24 1.05
CA TYR A 190 3.15 -8.29 -0.07
C TYR A 190 3.16 -9.01 -1.43
N PHE A 191 4.01 -10.02 -1.61
CA PHE A 191 4.02 -10.81 -2.86
C PHE A 191 2.73 -11.62 -3.05
N ALA A 192 2.21 -12.21 -1.98
CA ALA A 192 0.92 -12.90 -2.01
C ALA A 192 -0.21 -11.93 -2.38
N GLY A 193 -0.29 -10.77 -1.71
CA GLY A 193 -1.30 -9.75 -1.99
C GLY A 193 -1.21 -9.18 -3.41
N ALA A 194 0.00 -8.92 -3.91
CA ALA A 194 0.21 -8.48 -5.28
C ALA A 194 -0.20 -9.54 -6.31
N SER A 195 0.08 -10.82 -6.04
CA SER A 195 -0.34 -11.93 -6.91
C SER A 195 -1.85 -12.08 -6.93
N THR A 196 -2.51 -12.03 -5.78
CA THR A 196 -3.97 -12.03 -5.68
C THR A 196 -4.57 -10.85 -6.42
N ALA A 197 -4.02 -9.64 -6.22
CA ALA A 197 -4.47 -8.44 -6.93
C ALA A 197 -4.33 -8.59 -8.45
N ALA A 198 -3.25 -9.20 -8.92
CA ALA A 198 -3.00 -9.44 -10.33
C ALA A 198 -4.00 -10.43 -10.95
N VAL A 199 -4.33 -11.51 -10.24
CA VAL A 199 -5.34 -12.49 -10.69
C VAL A 199 -6.72 -11.84 -10.72
N VAL A 200 -7.09 -11.10 -9.67
CA VAL A 200 -8.37 -10.40 -9.58
C VAL A 200 -8.50 -9.36 -10.69
N ALA A 201 -7.45 -8.59 -10.98
CA ALA A 201 -7.46 -7.60 -12.05
C ALA A 201 -7.72 -8.25 -13.42
N LYS A 202 -7.07 -9.38 -13.73
CA LYS A 202 -7.35 -10.13 -14.97
C LYS A 202 -8.77 -10.71 -15.00
N LEU A 203 -9.24 -11.30 -13.90
CA LEU A 203 -10.60 -11.84 -13.83
C LEU A 203 -11.66 -10.75 -14.04
N MET A 204 -11.45 -9.56 -13.47
CA MET A 204 -12.34 -8.43 -13.67
C MET A 204 -12.35 -7.92 -15.12
N HIS A 205 -11.21 -8.00 -15.81
CA HIS A 205 -11.16 -7.67 -17.23
C HIS A 205 -11.98 -8.66 -18.08
N VAL A 206 -11.95 -9.95 -17.75
CA VAL A 206 -12.64 -11.01 -18.52
C VAL A 206 -14.14 -11.11 -18.18
N PHE A 207 -14.50 -11.05 -16.90
CA PHE A 207 -15.85 -11.35 -16.41
C PHE A 207 -16.58 -10.12 -15.82
N GLY A 208 -15.96 -8.95 -15.86
CA GLY A 208 -16.52 -7.71 -15.32
C GLY A 208 -16.63 -7.72 -13.79
N LEU A 209 -17.55 -6.92 -13.26
CA LEU A 209 -17.72 -6.67 -11.83
C LEU A 209 -18.16 -7.91 -11.02
N TYR A 210 -18.80 -8.89 -11.63
CA TYR A 210 -19.27 -10.10 -10.95
C TYR A 210 -18.11 -10.97 -10.45
N ALA A 211 -17.03 -11.07 -11.21
CA ALA A 211 -15.83 -11.80 -10.78
C ALA A 211 -15.13 -11.13 -9.60
N PHE A 212 -15.20 -9.80 -9.49
CA PHE A 212 -14.67 -9.11 -8.32
C PHE A 212 -15.39 -9.50 -7.05
N LEU A 213 -16.74 -9.46 -7.08
CA LEU A 213 -17.58 -9.83 -5.95
C LEU A 213 -17.38 -11.30 -5.55
N ALA A 214 -17.20 -12.19 -6.53
CA ALA A 214 -16.88 -13.59 -6.29
C ALA A 214 -15.49 -13.81 -5.67
N ALA A 215 -14.53 -12.90 -5.92
CA ALA A 215 -13.18 -12.97 -5.36
C ALA A 215 -13.07 -12.36 -3.95
N VAL A 216 -14.05 -11.57 -3.49
CA VAL A 216 -14.04 -10.94 -2.15
C VAL A 216 -13.80 -11.97 -1.03
N PRO A 217 -14.47 -13.14 -0.99
CA PRO A 217 -14.24 -14.15 0.05
C PRO A 217 -12.86 -14.80 0.00
N VAL A 218 -12.13 -14.67 -1.11
CA VAL A 218 -10.75 -15.18 -1.23
C VAL A 218 -9.75 -14.18 -0.63
N ILE A 219 -10.10 -12.89 -0.62
CA ILE A 219 -9.26 -11.81 -0.10
C ILE A 219 -9.47 -11.61 1.41
N VAL A 220 -10.71 -11.76 1.88
CA VAL A 220 -11.16 -11.56 3.28
C VAL A 220 -10.97 -12.82 4.11
#